data_AF-A0AA50XYD3-F1
#
_entry.id   AF-A0AA50XYD3-F1
#
_cell.length_a   1.000
_cell.length_b   1.000
_cell.length_c   1.000
_cell.angle_alpha   90.00
_cell.angle_beta   90.00
_cell.angle_gamma   90.00
#
_symmetry.space_group_name_H-M   'P 1'
#
loop_
_entity.id
_entity.type
_entity.pdbx_description
1 polymer ?
#
loop_
_entity_poly.entity_id
_entity_poly.type
_entity_poly.pdbx_seq_one_letter_code
_entity_poly.pdbx_strand_id
1 'polypeptide(L)'
;VSNDGRINGGLNLSRAIGDHSYKQNKNLDATEQMITALPDVKTLTIEPEKDQFMVLACDGIWNYMSNQEVCDFILPRLTEGREKLSQICE
;
A
#
# COMPACT_ATOMS: atom_id res chain seq x y z
N VAL A 1 0.45 -3.76 -21.39
CA VAL A 1 -0.26 -4.37 -20.23
C VAL A 1 -1.42 -5.18 -20.79
N SER A 2 -1.67 -6.39 -20.28
CA SER A 2 -2.79 -7.24 -20.70
C SER A 2 -4.13 -6.67 -20.22
N ASN A 3 -5.25 -7.23 -20.71
CA ASN A 3 -6.60 -6.79 -20.35
C ASN A 3 -6.91 -6.96 -18.84
N ASP A 4 -6.23 -7.88 -18.16
CA ASP A 4 -6.34 -8.11 -16.71
C ASP A 4 -5.28 -7.34 -15.90
N GLY A 5 -4.59 -6.37 -16.50
CA GLY A 5 -3.68 -5.48 -15.77
C GLY A 5 -2.27 -6.03 -15.53
N ARG A 6 -1.84 -7.07 -16.25
CA ARG A 6 -0.50 -7.66 -16.08
C ARG A 6 0.53 -7.10 -17.07
N ILE A 7 1.73 -6.87 -16.58
CA ILE A 7 2.90 -6.48 -17.35
C ILE A 7 3.45 -7.72 -18.05
N ASN A 8 3.45 -7.70 -19.39
CA ASN A 8 3.83 -8.83 -20.25
C ASN A 8 3.12 -10.16 -19.89
N GLY A 9 1.90 -10.09 -19.35
CA GLY A 9 1.17 -11.27 -18.88
C GLY A 9 1.71 -11.89 -17.59
N GLY A 10 2.73 -11.30 -16.97
CA GLY A 10 3.35 -11.76 -15.72
C GLY A 10 2.82 -11.01 -14.50
N LEU A 11 3.62 -10.07 -13.99
CA LEU A 11 3.31 -9.32 -12.76
C LEU A 11 2.13 -8.36 -12.93
N ASN A 12 1.28 -8.25 -11.91
CA ASN A 12 0.15 -7.31 -11.83
C ASN A 12 0.51 -6.04 -11.02
N LEU A 13 1.80 -5.71 -10.91
CA LEU A 13 2.32 -4.56 -10.17
C LEU A 13 3.18 -3.71 -11.10
N SER A 14 3.14 -2.39 -10.96
CA SER A 14 3.97 -1.45 -11.72
C SER A 14 5.20 -0.95 -10.95
N ARG A 15 5.23 -1.18 -9.63
CA ARG A 15 6.35 -0.80 -8.76
C ARG A 15 6.67 -1.93 -7.79
N ALA A 16 7.97 -2.20 -7.62
CA ALA A 16 8.46 -3.18 -6.66
C ALA A 16 9.96 -2.99 -6.43
N ILE A 17 10.43 -3.33 -5.23
CA ILE A 17 11.84 -3.63 -4.98
C ILE A 17 12.10 -5.05 -5.50
N GLY A 18 13.25 -5.31 -6.10
CA GLY A 18 13.52 -6.60 -6.77
C GLY A 18 13.07 -6.61 -8.23
N ASP A 19 12.50 -7.71 -8.71
CA ASP A 19 11.99 -7.89 -10.08
C ASP A 19 12.96 -7.43 -11.18
N HIS A 20 14.25 -7.72 -10.98
CA HIS A 20 15.31 -7.24 -11.85
C HIS A 20 15.14 -7.65 -13.31
N SER A 21 14.47 -8.77 -13.61
CA SER A 21 14.16 -9.19 -14.98
C SER A 21 13.33 -8.16 -15.77
N TYR A 22 12.52 -7.34 -15.07
CA TYR A 22 11.73 -6.24 -15.65
C TYR A 22 12.50 -4.91 -15.70
N LYS A 23 13.78 -4.91 -15.31
CA LYS A 23 14.63 -3.72 -15.11
C LYS A 23 15.95 -3.80 -15.86
N GLN A 24 15.97 -4.47 -17.01
CA GLN A 24 17.18 -4.73 -17.81
C GLN A 24 17.34 -3.81 -19.03
N ASN A 25 16.49 -2.79 -19.20
CA ASN A 25 16.60 -1.91 -20.36
C ASN A 25 17.78 -0.95 -20.18
N LYS A 26 18.87 -1.18 -20.92
CA LYS A 26 20.11 -0.40 -20.87
C LYS A 26 19.98 1.03 -21.39
N ASN A 27 18.89 1.34 -22.10
CA ASN A 27 18.65 2.66 -22.68
C ASN A 27 17.73 3.54 -21.80
N LEU A 28 17.29 3.03 -20.65
CA LEU A 28 16.40 3.73 -19.73
C LEU A 28 17.05 3.86 -18.37
N ASP A 29 16.73 4.93 -17.66
CA ASP A 29 17.16 5.10 -16.28
C ASP A 29 16.47 4.08 -15.36
N ALA A 30 17.01 3.89 -14.16
CA ALA A 30 16.49 2.93 -13.19
C ALA A 30 15.02 3.20 -12.80
N THR A 31 14.58 4.46 -12.87
CA THR A 31 13.23 4.89 -12.52
C THR A 31 12.23 4.76 -13.66
N GLU A 32 12.71 4.59 -14.89
CA GLU A 32 11.92 4.52 -16.13
C GLU A 32 11.76 3.07 -16.64
N GLN A 33 12.27 2.11 -15.88
CA GLN A 33 12.09 0.69 -16.18
C GLN A 33 10.60 0.30 -16.13
N MET A 34 10.27 -0.82 -16.78
CA MET A 34 8.89 -1.34 -16.87
C MET A 34 8.23 -1.53 -15.51
N ILE A 35 9.01 -1.96 -14.51
CA ILE A 35 8.67 -1.90 -13.09
C ILE A 35 9.72 -1.01 -12.43
N THR A 36 9.29 0.01 -11.68
CA THR A 36 10.21 0.93 -11.00
C THR A 36 10.31 0.63 -9.51
N ALA A 37 11.49 0.87 -8.91
CA ALA A 37 11.66 0.84 -7.45
C ALA A 37 11.45 2.22 -6.81
N LEU A 38 11.15 3.26 -7.60
CA LEU A 38 10.96 4.61 -7.11
C LEU A 38 9.64 4.72 -6.32
N PRO A 39 9.67 5.07 -5.01
CA PRO A 39 8.46 5.26 -4.23
C PRO A 39 7.81 6.62 -4.52
N ASP A 40 6.50 6.71 -4.32
CA ASP A 40 5.83 8.00 -4.14
C ASP A 40 5.99 8.43 -2.68
N VAL A 41 6.42 9.68 -2.46
CA VAL A 41 6.67 10.20 -1.12
C VAL A 41 5.74 11.38 -0.85
N LYS A 42 4.98 11.31 0.25
CA LYS A 42 4.16 12.40 0.75
C LYS A 42 4.52 12.68 2.21
N THR A 43 4.81 13.93 2.51
CA THR A 43 5.06 14.40 3.88
C THR A 43 3.80 15.06 4.41
N LEU A 44 3.41 14.68 5.63
CA LEU A 44 2.28 15.25 6.36
C LEU A 44 2.76 15.68 7.73
N THR A 45 2.29 16.83 8.21
CA THR A 45 2.48 17.25 9.60
C THR A 45 1.37 16.64 10.42
N ILE A 46 1.72 15.88 11.47
CA ILE A 46 0.74 15.31 12.40
C ILE A 46 0.17 16.44 13.25
N GLU A 47 -1.16 16.53 13.32
CA GLU A 47 -1.93 17.40 14.20
C GLU A 47 -2.53 16.54 15.34
N PRO A 48 -1.93 16.50 16.54
CA PRO A 48 -2.34 15.58 17.61
C PRO A 48 -3.81 15.71 18.04
N GLU A 49 -4.41 16.88 17.84
CA GLU A 49 -5.82 17.15 18.17
C GLU A 49 -6.81 16.61 17.12
N LYS A 50 -6.33 16.22 15.92
CA LYS A 50 -7.16 15.77 14.80
C LYS A 50 -6.81 14.36 14.33
N ASP A 51 -5.53 14.03 14.29
CA ASP A 51 -5.02 12.77 13.78
C ASP A 51 -5.04 11.70 14.88
N GLN A 52 -5.86 10.67 14.67
CA GLN A 52 -6.11 9.65 15.70
C GLN A 52 -5.24 8.40 15.52
N PHE A 53 -5.09 7.92 14.29
CA PHE A 53 -4.30 6.75 13.95
C PHE A 53 -4.01 6.71 12.43
N MET A 54 -3.07 5.84 12.03
CA MET A 54 -2.86 5.47 10.63
C MET A 54 -2.94 3.96 10.46
N VAL A 55 -3.38 3.52 9.30
CA VAL A 55 -3.44 2.09 8.94
C VAL A 55 -2.50 1.82 7.79
N LEU A 56 -1.67 0.78 7.93
CA LEU A 56 -0.92 0.20 6.81
C LEU A 56 -1.32 -1.25 6.66
N ALA A 57 -1.73 -1.64 5.46
CA ALA A 57 -2.09 -3.01 5.13
C ALA A 57 -1.75 -3.30 3.66
N CYS A 58 -1.62 -4.58 3.31
CA CYS A 58 -1.51 -5.00 1.91
C CYS A 58 -2.86 -4.98 1.19
N ASP A 59 -2.83 -5.24 -0.11
CA ASP A 59 -4.02 -5.35 -0.97
C ASP A 59 -5.05 -6.37 -0.46
N GLY A 60 -4.64 -7.41 0.28
CA GLY A 60 -5.54 -8.38 0.90
C GLY A 60 -6.64 -7.76 1.76
N ILE A 61 -6.41 -6.61 2.39
CA ILE A 61 -7.45 -5.85 3.10
C ILE A 61 -8.20 -4.92 2.13
N TRP A 62 -7.45 -4.13 1.36
CA TRP A 62 -8.01 -3.08 0.50
C TRP A 62 -8.81 -3.60 -0.71
N ASN A 63 -8.68 -4.88 -1.04
CA ASN A 63 -9.49 -5.55 -2.05
C ASN A 63 -10.94 -5.79 -1.58
N TYR A 64 -11.19 -5.78 -0.26
CA TYR A 64 -12.50 -6.11 0.32
C TYR A 64 -13.11 -5.00 1.17
N MET A 65 -12.28 -4.11 1.72
CA MET A 65 -12.74 -2.99 2.55
C MET A 65 -12.21 -1.67 2.00
N SER A 66 -13.11 -0.69 1.92
CA SER A 66 -12.74 0.70 1.64
C SER A 66 -12.00 1.34 2.81
N ASN A 67 -11.31 2.45 2.54
CA ASN A 67 -10.62 3.23 3.56
C ASN A 67 -11.53 3.57 4.76
N GLN A 68 -12.79 3.94 4.50
CA GLN A 68 -13.71 4.33 5.56
C GLN A 68 -14.21 3.12 6.36
N GLU A 69 -14.52 2.00 5.70
CA GLU A 69 -14.93 0.77 6.39
C GLU A 69 -13.84 0.26 7.35
N VAL A 70 -12.57 0.36 6.96
CA VAL A 70 -11.45 0.03 7.85
C VAL A 70 -11.37 0.98 9.05
N CYS A 71 -11.52 2.29 8.82
CA CYS A 71 -11.55 3.27 9.90
C CYS A 71 -12.72 3.04 10.88
N ASP A 72 -13.91 2.78 10.37
CA ASP A 72 -15.13 2.53 11.14
C ASP A 72 -15.02 1.22 11.95
N PHE A 73 -14.27 0.25 11.43
CA PHE A 73 -13.97 -0.99 12.15
C PHE A 73 -12.99 -0.77 13.31
N ILE A 74 -11.91 0.00 13.08
CA ILE A 74 -10.80 0.17 14.04
C ILE A 74 -11.15 1.18 15.14
N LEU A 75 -11.76 2.31 14.80
CA LEU A 75 -11.91 3.46 15.71
C LEU A 75 -12.67 3.12 17.01
N PRO A 76 -13.80 2.40 16.99
CA PRO A 76 -14.49 2.01 18.22
C PRO A 76 -13.62 1.11 19.11
N ARG A 77 -12.85 0.18 18.52
CA ARG A 77 -12.01 -0.76 19.26
C ARG A 77 -10.81 -0.08 19.93
N LEU A 78 -10.26 0.94 19.27
CA LEU A 78 -9.22 1.79 19.86
C LEU A 78 -9.75 2.63 21.02
N THR A 79 -10.93 3.24 20.87
CA THR A 79 -11.49 4.16 21.87
C THR A 79 -12.08 3.43 23.08
N GLU A 80 -12.62 2.24 22.90
CA GLU A 80 -13.12 1.40 24.00
C GLU A 80 -12.00 0.83 24.88
N GLY A 81 -10.79 0.69 24.35
CA GLY A 81 -9.60 0.24 25.10
C GLY A 81 -9.68 -1.19 25.64
N ARG A 82 -10.64 -2.00 25.15
CA ARG A 82 -10.87 -3.38 25.61
C ARG A 82 -10.00 -4.42 24.91
N GLU A 83 -9.51 -4.10 23.72
CA GLU A 83 -8.75 -5.00 22.85
C GLU A 83 -7.31 -4.50 22.71
N LYS A 84 -6.35 -5.42 22.62
CA LYS A 84 -4.97 -5.06 22.28
C LYS A 84 -4.90 -4.70 20.80
N LEU A 85 -4.01 -3.76 20.42
CA LEU A 85 -3.76 -3.42 19.02
C LEU A 85 -3.47 -4.66 18.15
N SER A 86 -2.72 -5.63 18.67
CA SER A 86 -2.45 -6.88 17.96
C SER A 86 -3.71 -7.67 17.60
N GLN A 87 -4.75 -7.61 18.44
CA GLN A 87 -6.02 -8.29 18.21
C GLN A 87 -6.93 -7.53 17.25
N ILE A 88 -6.81 -6.20 17.20
CA ILE A 88 -7.54 -5.36 16.25
C ILE A 88 -6.97 -5.55 14.83
N CYS A 89 -5.68 -5.89 14.72
CA CYS A 89 -4.97 -6.05 13.45
C CYS A 89 -4.90 -7.51 12.92
N GLU A 90 -5.30 -8.50 13.71
CA GLU A 90 -5.40 -9.93 13.30
C GLU A 90 -6.78 -10.25 12.72
#